data_AF-A0A0K2T871-F1
#
_entry.id   AF-A0A0K2T871-F1
#
_cell.length_a   1.000
_cell.length_b   1.000
_cell.length_c   1.000
_cell.angle_alpha   90.00
_cell.angle_beta   90.00
_cell.angle_gamma   90.00
#
_symmetry.space_group_name_H-M   'P 1'
#
loop_
_entity.id
_entity.type
_entity.pdbx_description
1 polymer ?
#
loop_
_entity_poly.entity_id
_entity_poly.type
_entity_poly.pdbx_seq_one_letter_code
_entity_poly.pdbx_strand_id
1 'polypeptide(L)'
;RFEEWVALGSIDSMEEFIQSHCHTAEDFKRNFQASKAKAQEIGRLSTKTEEKIDCILILFGPVLSEIELLNRKYWDYLSLVLQKSVVNDIDQIETFAQNAIQSLGKLPQTVEEIGECNTRHREYVRKTPEIMDLYNSADTKNRILIAWTNETMDKISKVENIWNNYSSAMDNYETSVSHQMESVKANLQTQVDNMNREIEHFKIRWNQFKPREDVIEEANKFPDRVSKGLIFIKEKEQEWNALMERKEKLQKDSGHFELNTEFPLYEEINK
;
A
#
# COMPACT_ATOMS: atom_id res chain seq x y z
N ARG A 1 49.78 9.07 -26.98
CA ARG A 1 48.96 10.21 -27.47
C ARG A 1 47.46 10.02 -27.17
N PHE A 2 46.87 8.85 -27.39
CA PHE A 2 45.42 8.63 -27.23
C PHE A 2 45.01 7.82 -25.99
N GLU A 3 45.96 7.43 -25.14
CA GLU A 3 45.72 6.52 -24.00
C GLU A 3 44.61 7.02 -23.05
N GLU A 4 44.66 8.29 -22.64
CA GLU A 4 43.61 8.89 -21.80
C GLU A 4 42.24 9.02 -22.51
N TRP A 5 42.22 9.00 -23.85
CA TRP A 5 41.00 9.15 -24.64
C TRP A 5 40.24 7.83 -24.80
N VAL A 6 40.92 6.70 -24.60
CA VAL A 6 40.35 5.36 -24.72
C VAL A 6 40.09 4.69 -23.37
N ALA A 7 40.30 5.40 -22.25
CA ALA A 7 40.12 4.87 -20.90
C ALA A 7 38.70 4.31 -20.64
N LEU A 8 37.67 4.90 -21.26
CA LEU A 8 36.29 4.39 -21.21
C LEU A 8 36.14 3.00 -21.85
N GLY A 9 37.02 2.62 -22.77
CA GLY A 9 37.04 1.30 -23.40
C GLY A 9 37.60 0.20 -22.50
N SER A 10 38.23 0.54 -21.37
CA SER A 10 38.73 -0.42 -20.37
C SER A 10 37.68 -0.78 -19.32
N ILE A 11 36.48 -0.23 -19.39
CA ILE A 11 35.39 -0.50 -18.45
C ILE A 11 34.58 -1.68 -18.98
N ASP A 12 34.53 -2.78 -18.21
CA ASP A 12 33.82 -4.01 -18.59
C ASP A 12 32.29 -3.81 -18.70
N SER A 13 31.70 -3.06 -17.75
CA SER A 13 30.26 -2.74 -17.72
C SER A 13 30.05 -1.24 -17.49
N MET A 14 29.75 -0.52 -18.57
CA MET A 14 29.47 0.92 -18.52
C MET A 14 28.23 1.24 -17.67
N GLU A 15 27.22 0.36 -17.72
CA GLU A 15 25.99 0.51 -16.95
C GLU A 15 26.25 0.45 -15.44
N GLU A 16 26.97 -0.58 -14.97
CA GLU A 16 27.31 -0.73 -13.54
C GLU A 16 28.23 0.38 -13.04
N PHE A 17 29.16 0.82 -13.89
CA PHE A 17 30.02 1.95 -13.58
C PHE A 17 29.21 3.22 -13.35
N ILE A 18 28.23 3.52 -14.22
CA ILE A 18 27.38 4.69 -14.05
C ILE A 18 26.48 4.56 -12.83
N GLN A 19 25.86 3.39 -12.61
CA GLN A 19 24.99 3.15 -11.45
C GLN A 19 25.69 3.34 -10.11
N SER A 20 26.97 2.94 -10.00
CA SER A 20 27.76 3.08 -8.78
C SER A 20 28.25 4.51 -8.50
N HIS A 21 28.21 5.41 -9.49
CA HIS A 21 28.71 6.78 -9.37
C HIS A 21 27.62 7.85 -9.50
N CYS A 22 26.47 7.52 -10.09
CA CYS A 22 25.37 8.45 -10.32
C CYS A 22 24.14 8.06 -9.51
N HIS A 23 23.92 8.72 -8.38
CA HIS A 23 22.78 8.46 -7.50
C HIS A 23 21.76 9.60 -7.51
N THR A 24 22.28 10.83 -7.51
CA THR A 24 21.47 12.05 -7.46
C THR A 24 21.30 12.67 -8.83
N ALA A 25 20.25 13.48 -8.97
CA ALA A 25 20.03 14.33 -10.14
C ALA A 25 21.30 15.13 -10.54
N GLU A 26 21.97 15.76 -9.57
CA GLU A 26 23.17 16.54 -9.83
C GLU A 26 24.37 15.68 -10.29
N ASP A 27 24.47 14.41 -9.89
CA ASP A 27 25.48 13.49 -10.43
C ASP A 27 25.28 13.28 -11.93
N PHE A 28 24.05 12.97 -12.35
CA PHE A 28 23.73 12.79 -13.77
C PHE A 28 24.02 14.05 -14.58
N LYS A 29 23.58 15.22 -14.09
CA LYS A 29 23.84 16.51 -14.74
C LYS A 29 25.33 16.79 -14.93
N ARG A 30 26.14 16.55 -13.89
CA ARG A 30 27.60 16.72 -13.97
C ARG A 30 28.22 15.80 -15.03
N ASN A 31 27.78 14.55 -15.10
CA ASN A 31 28.28 13.58 -16.07
C ASN A 31 27.83 13.89 -17.52
N PHE A 32 26.60 14.36 -17.73
CA PHE A 32 26.16 14.87 -19.03
C PHE A 32 26.95 16.10 -19.47
N GLN A 33 27.21 17.05 -18.56
CA GLN A 33 28.05 18.22 -18.84
C GLN A 33 29.47 17.80 -19.23
N ALA A 34 30.07 16.86 -18.48
CA ALA A 34 31.40 16.35 -18.75
C ALA A 34 31.49 15.64 -20.10
N SER A 35 30.54 14.76 -20.42
CA SER A 35 30.49 14.06 -21.73
C SER A 35 30.29 15.04 -22.89
N LYS A 36 29.46 16.09 -22.72
CA LYS A 36 29.29 17.15 -23.73
C LYS A 36 30.57 17.96 -23.94
N ALA A 37 31.25 18.35 -22.86
CA ALA A 37 32.54 19.04 -22.96
C ALA A 37 33.58 18.14 -23.66
N LYS A 38 33.61 16.85 -23.30
CA LYS A 38 34.49 15.87 -23.93
C LYS A 38 34.22 15.72 -25.42
N ALA A 39 32.95 15.66 -25.84
CA ALA A 39 32.58 15.63 -27.26
C ALA A 39 33.13 16.84 -28.05
N GLN A 40 33.13 18.04 -27.46
CA GLN A 40 33.70 19.23 -28.09
C GLN A 40 35.23 19.14 -28.22
N GLU A 41 35.92 18.57 -27.23
CA GLU A 41 37.36 18.33 -27.32
C GLU A 41 37.69 17.28 -28.39
N ILE A 42 36.92 16.19 -28.46
CA ILE A 42 37.08 15.14 -29.47
C ILE A 42 36.93 15.74 -30.87
N GLY A 43 35.90 16.56 -31.10
CA GLY A 43 35.71 17.23 -32.39
C GLY A 43 36.88 18.13 -32.80
N ARG A 44 37.59 18.75 -31.84
CA ARG A 44 38.83 19.51 -32.12
C ARG A 44 40.00 18.58 -32.47
N LEU A 45 40.11 17.43 -31.81
CA LEU A 45 41.15 16.43 -32.11
C LEU A 45 40.97 15.81 -33.50
N SER A 46 39.72 15.60 -33.93
CA SER A 46 39.38 15.04 -35.23
C SER A 46 39.85 15.88 -36.43
N THR A 47 40.36 17.10 -36.20
CA THR A 47 41.01 17.93 -37.22
C THR A 47 42.42 17.46 -37.64
N LYS A 48 43.06 16.58 -36.85
CA LYS A 48 44.40 16.05 -37.11
C LYS A 48 44.34 14.56 -37.41
N THR A 49 43.91 14.21 -38.62
CA THR A 49 43.63 12.83 -39.05
C THR A 49 44.87 12.03 -39.45
N GLU A 50 46.00 12.70 -39.70
CA GLU A 50 47.23 12.06 -40.14
C GLU A 50 48.48 12.77 -39.61
N GLU A 51 49.57 12.02 -39.52
CA GLU A 51 50.89 12.52 -39.14
C GLU A 51 51.96 11.78 -39.91
N LYS A 52 52.86 12.53 -40.55
CA LYS A 52 54.00 11.98 -41.28
C LYS A 52 55.25 12.05 -40.41
N ILE A 53 55.86 10.90 -40.16
CA ILE A 53 57.13 10.75 -39.43
C ILE A 53 58.12 10.12 -40.41
N ASP A 54 59.12 10.88 -40.84
CA ASP A 54 60.08 10.52 -41.89
C ASP A 54 59.40 10.00 -43.18
N CYS A 55 59.48 8.69 -43.43
CA CYS A 55 58.91 8.00 -44.58
C CYS A 55 57.60 7.24 -44.26
N ILE A 56 57.06 7.38 -43.04
CA ILE A 56 55.85 6.70 -42.59
C ILE A 56 54.72 7.73 -42.43
N LEU A 57 53.56 7.43 -43.01
CA LEU A 57 52.30 8.16 -42.79
C LEU A 57 51.43 7.36 -41.83
N ILE A 58 51.12 7.94 -40.67
CA ILE A 58 50.24 7.35 -39.67
C ILE A 58 48.87 7.99 -39.80
N LEU A 59 47.83 7.17 -39.93
CA LEU A 59 46.44 7.62 -40.00
C LEU A 59 45.78 7.39 -38.63
N PHE A 60 45.20 8.46 -38.07
CA PHE A 60 44.50 8.42 -36.79
C PHE A 60 42.98 8.31 -36.94
N GLY A 61 42.46 8.42 -38.16
CA GLY A 61 41.02 8.36 -38.45
C GLY A 61 40.26 7.25 -37.70
N PRO A 62 40.69 5.97 -37.78
CA PRO A 62 40.02 4.88 -37.07
C PRO A 62 39.98 5.04 -35.55
N VAL A 63 41.09 5.51 -34.95
CA VAL A 63 41.17 5.71 -33.49
C VAL A 63 40.29 6.89 -33.05
N LEU A 64 40.26 7.97 -33.83
CA LEU A 64 39.42 9.13 -33.56
C LEU A 64 37.93 8.76 -33.61
N SER A 65 37.52 7.97 -34.60
CA SER A 65 36.15 7.45 -34.69
C SER A 65 35.78 6.56 -33.49
N GLU A 66 36.71 5.73 -33.00
CA GLU A 66 36.44 4.89 -31.82
C GLU A 66 36.31 5.73 -30.55
N ILE A 67 37.12 6.79 -30.40
CA ILE A 67 37.00 7.74 -29.27
C ILE A 67 35.64 8.44 -29.29
N GLU A 68 35.19 8.90 -30.47
CA GLU A 68 33.85 9.48 -30.65
C GLU A 68 32.75 8.47 -30.27
N LEU A 69 32.91 7.21 -30.69
CA LEU A 69 31.97 6.13 -30.37
C LEU A 69 31.92 5.82 -28.88
N LEU A 70 33.06 5.77 -28.18
CA LEU A 70 33.11 5.55 -26.73
C LEU A 70 32.36 6.65 -25.96
N ASN A 71 32.55 7.92 -26.33
CA ASN A 71 31.85 9.02 -25.68
C ASN A 71 30.33 8.98 -25.96
N ARG A 72 29.93 8.62 -27.17
CA ARG A 72 28.51 8.42 -27.52
C ARG A 72 27.89 7.26 -26.73
N LYS A 73 28.56 6.11 -26.67
CA LYS A 73 28.10 4.96 -25.85
C LYS A 73 27.92 5.36 -24.40
N TYR A 74 28.88 6.08 -23.82
CA TYR A 74 28.76 6.58 -22.45
C TYR A 74 27.52 7.47 -22.25
N TRP A 75 27.22 8.37 -23.21
CA TRP A 75 26.01 9.19 -23.19
C TRP A 75 24.72 8.35 -23.24
N ASP A 76 24.68 7.36 -24.12
CA ASP A 76 23.52 6.47 -24.27
C ASP A 76 23.28 5.68 -22.98
N TYR A 77 24.33 5.16 -22.35
CA TYR A 77 24.23 4.48 -21.06
C TYR A 77 23.83 5.42 -19.92
N LEU A 78 24.33 6.67 -19.88
CA LEU A 78 23.88 7.66 -18.89
C LEU A 78 22.38 7.91 -18.99
N SER A 79 21.89 8.06 -20.22
CA SER A 79 20.47 8.27 -20.53
C SER A 79 19.63 7.07 -20.08
N LEU A 80 20.08 5.85 -20.42
CA LEU A 80 19.41 4.61 -20.03
C LEU A 80 19.35 4.43 -18.51
N VAL A 81 20.46 4.65 -17.80
CA VAL A 81 20.51 4.49 -16.34
C VAL A 81 19.64 5.53 -15.65
N LEU A 82 19.65 6.79 -16.11
CA LEU A 82 18.78 7.83 -15.57
C LEU A 82 17.29 7.48 -15.80
N GLN A 83 16.94 7.02 -17.00
CA GLN A 83 15.59 6.57 -17.31
C GLN A 83 15.15 5.43 -16.39
N LYS A 84 16.00 4.40 -16.20
CA LYS A 84 15.73 3.30 -15.28
C LYS A 84 15.55 3.79 -13.84
N SER A 85 16.39 4.72 -13.37
CA SER A 85 16.27 5.29 -12.03
C SER A 85 14.95 6.03 -11.84
N VAL A 86 14.53 6.85 -12.82
CA VAL A 86 13.25 7.56 -12.77
C VAL A 86 12.08 6.58 -12.74
N VAL A 87 12.10 5.54 -13.57
CA VAL A 87 11.05 4.50 -13.59
C VAL A 87 10.96 3.78 -12.26
N ASN A 88 12.10 3.41 -11.68
CA ASN A 88 12.14 2.74 -10.39
C ASN A 88 11.59 3.63 -9.24
N ASP A 89 11.88 4.93 -9.29
CA ASP A 89 11.32 5.87 -8.31
C ASP A 89 9.79 6.00 -8.49
N ILE A 90 9.31 6.09 -9.74
CA ILE A 90 7.87 6.13 -10.08
C ILE A 90 7.14 4.86 -9.62
N ASP A 91 7.68 3.68 -9.91
CA ASP A 91 7.05 2.40 -9.59
C ASP A 91 6.90 2.24 -8.06
N GLN A 92 7.86 2.73 -7.27
CA GLN A 92 7.78 2.76 -5.81
C GLN A 92 6.68 3.70 -5.31
N ILE A 93 6.59 4.91 -5.86
CA ILE A 93 5.55 5.89 -5.52
C ILE A 93 4.17 5.33 -5.87
N GLU A 94 4.01 4.77 -7.07
CA GLU A 94 2.78 4.16 -7.55
C GLU A 94 2.34 3.02 -6.64
N THR A 95 3.25 2.10 -6.32
CA THR A 95 2.97 0.97 -5.43
C THR A 95 2.52 1.44 -4.05
N PHE A 96 3.20 2.43 -3.47
CA PHE A 96 2.81 2.99 -2.18
C PHE A 96 1.42 3.62 -2.23
N ALA A 97 1.19 4.51 -3.21
CA ALA A 97 -0.05 5.26 -3.33
C ALA A 97 -1.25 4.35 -3.60
N GLN A 98 -1.11 3.35 -4.49
CA GLN A 98 -2.18 2.38 -4.78
C GLN A 98 -2.52 1.52 -3.57
N ASN A 99 -1.52 1.02 -2.83
CA ASN A 99 -1.74 0.27 -1.60
C ASN A 99 -2.46 1.12 -0.54
N ALA A 100 -2.06 2.38 -0.42
CA ALA A 100 -2.71 3.32 0.50
C ALA A 100 -4.16 3.59 0.10
N ILE A 101 -4.43 3.95 -1.16
CA ILE A 101 -5.79 4.16 -1.67
C ILE A 101 -6.67 2.93 -1.43
N GLN A 102 -6.17 1.72 -1.74
CA GLN A 102 -6.91 0.48 -1.53
C GLN A 102 -7.19 0.23 -0.04
N SER A 103 -6.22 0.50 0.83
CA SER A 103 -6.37 0.31 2.28
C SER A 103 -7.34 1.32 2.90
N LEU A 104 -7.28 2.59 2.49
CA LEU A 104 -8.12 3.68 2.99
C LEU A 104 -9.55 3.60 2.44
N GLY A 105 -9.73 3.04 1.24
CA GLY A 105 -11.03 2.79 0.64
C GLY A 105 -11.83 1.65 1.25
N LYS A 106 -11.25 0.86 2.17
CA LYS A 106 -11.99 -0.18 2.90
C LYS A 106 -12.88 0.47 3.95
N LEU A 107 -14.18 0.24 3.85
CA LEU A 107 -15.18 0.72 4.81
C LEU A 107 -15.26 -0.20 6.02
N PRO A 108 -14.77 0.20 7.21
CA PRO A 108 -14.81 -0.65 8.41
C PRO A 108 -16.25 -0.91 8.88
N GLN A 109 -16.56 -2.13 9.32
CA GLN A 109 -17.89 -2.54 9.79
C GLN A 109 -17.93 -2.83 11.29
N THR A 110 -16.77 -3.00 11.94
CA THR A 110 -16.67 -3.26 13.38
C THR A 110 -15.77 -2.23 14.07
N VAL A 111 -15.84 -2.20 15.40
CA VAL A 111 -14.98 -1.34 16.22
C VAL A 111 -13.50 -1.69 16.04
N GLU A 112 -13.17 -2.98 15.98
CA GLU A 112 -11.78 -3.41 15.76
C GLU A 112 -11.28 -2.96 14.39
N GLU A 113 -12.09 -3.12 13.34
CA GLU A 113 -11.73 -2.70 11.98
C GLU A 113 -11.49 -1.18 11.89
N ILE A 114 -12.27 -0.36 12.61
CA ILE A 114 -12.02 1.09 12.71
C ILE A 114 -10.64 1.35 13.34
N GLY A 115 -10.31 0.65 14.43
CA GLY A 115 -9.01 0.78 15.11
C GLY A 115 -7.82 0.37 14.23
N GLU A 116 -7.97 -0.71 13.47
CA GLU A 116 -6.98 -1.16 12.50
C GLU A 116 -6.79 -0.16 11.35
N CYS A 117 -7.89 0.35 10.79
CA CYS A 117 -7.85 1.37 9.73
C CYS A 117 -7.14 2.63 10.22
N ASN A 118 -7.44 3.12 11.44
CA ASN A 118 -6.78 4.29 12.03
C ASN A 118 -5.28 4.07 12.25
N THR A 119 -4.87 2.84 12.57
CA THR A 119 -3.46 2.49 12.71
C THR A 119 -2.75 2.51 11.35
N ARG A 120 -3.35 1.89 10.32
CA ARG A 120 -2.84 1.94 8.95
C ARG A 120 -2.76 3.37 8.40
N HIS A 121 -3.78 4.20 8.64
CA HIS A 121 -3.76 5.61 8.25
C HIS A 121 -2.56 6.36 8.86
N ARG A 122 -2.31 6.19 10.16
CA ARG A 122 -1.13 6.79 10.83
C ARG A 122 0.19 6.33 10.24
N GLU A 123 0.29 5.06 9.85
CA GLU A 123 1.48 4.54 9.16
C GLU A 123 1.70 5.21 7.81
N TYR A 124 0.62 5.42 7.03
CA TYR A 124 0.70 6.15 5.77
C TYR A 124 1.11 7.60 5.98
N VAL A 125 0.47 8.33 6.91
CA VAL A 125 0.86 9.71 7.27
C VAL A 125 2.35 9.80 7.61
N ARG A 126 2.88 8.83 8.37
CA ARG A 126 4.30 8.81 8.74
C ARG A 126 5.23 8.60 7.55
N LYS A 127 4.83 7.81 6.55
CA LYS A 127 5.61 7.52 5.35
C LYS A 127 5.46 8.56 4.24
N THR A 128 4.38 9.35 4.24
CA THR A 128 4.12 10.37 3.21
C THR A 128 5.30 11.32 2.95
N PRO A 129 6.03 11.85 3.96
CA PRO A 129 7.15 12.75 3.71
C PRO A 129 8.29 12.09 2.91
N GLU A 130 8.63 10.85 3.25
CA GLU A 130 9.68 10.07 2.56
C GLU A 130 9.32 9.84 1.09
N ILE A 131 8.06 9.49 0.82
CA ILE A 131 7.57 9.28 -0.55
C ILE A 131 7.48 10.61 -1.32
N MET A 132 7.17 11.71 -0.65
CA MET A 132 7.18 13.04 -1.26
C MET A 132 8.60 13.48 -1.66
N ASP A 133 9.61 13.18 -0.84
CA ASP A 133 11.00 13.41 -1.20
C ASP A 133 11.42 12.57 -2.41
N LEU A 134 10.98 11.31 -2.47
CA LEU A 134 11.18 10.44 -3.63
C LEU A 134 10.51 11.01 -4.89
N TYR A 135 9.29 11.53 -4.78
CA TYR A 135 8.58 12.20 -5.87
C TYR A 135 9.35 13.41 -6.41
N ASN A 136 9.83 14.28 -5.52
CA ASN A 136 10.62 15.46 -5.90
C ASN A 136 11.96 15.07 -6.55
N SER A 137 12.60 14.01 -6.05
CA SER A 137 13.80 13.44 -6.65
C SER A 137 13.52 12.92 -8.07
N ALA A 138 12.43 12.17 -8.26
CA ALA A 138 12.01 11.64 -9.55
C ALA A 138 11.70 12.76 -10.57
N ASP A 139 10.98 13.81 -10.15
CA ASP A 139 10.70 14.98 -10.98
C ASP A 139 12.01 15.69 -11.41
N THR A 140 12.93 15.90 -10.48
CA THR A 140 14.21 16.55 -10.77
C THR A 140 15.05 15.72 -11.74
N LYS A 141 15.15 14.40 -11.52
CA LYS A 141 15.83 13.47 -12.42
C LYS A 141 15.21 13.47 -13.83
N ASN A 142 13.87 13.49 -13.92
CA ASN A 142 13.17 13.56 -15.19
C ASN A 142 13.41 14.89 -15.94
N ARG A 143 13.41 16.03 -15.23
CA ARG A 143 13.76 17.33 -15.85
C ARG A 143 15.16 17.31 -16.45
N ILE A 144 16.12 16.65 -15.80
CA ILE A 144 17.47 16.46 -16.33
C ILE A 144 17.43 15.55 -17.54
N LEU A 145 16.72 14.42 -17.49
CA LEU A 145 16.58 13.53 -18.64
C LEU A 145 16.08 14.32 -19.87
N ILE A 146 14.95 15.03 -19.75
CA ILE A 146 14.39 15.84 -20.82
C ILE A 146 15.40 16.89 -21.31
N ALA A 147 16.05 17.62 -20.40
CA ALA A 147 16.97 18.70 -20.75
C ALA A 147 18.20 18.22 -21.54
N TRP A 148 18.62 16.97 -21.36
CA TRP A 148 19.83 16.43 -21.96
C TRP A 148 19.56 15.48 -23.13
N THR A 149 18.49 14.71 -23.10
CA THR A 149 18.17 13.71 -24.14
C THR A 149 17.05 14.15 -25.08
N ASN A 150 16.26 15.17 -24.70
CA ASN A 150 14.98 15.53 -25.32
C ASN A 150 13.94 14.39 -25.32
N GLU A 151 14.12 13.38 -24.48
CA GLU A 151 13.16 12.29 -24.32
C GLU A 151 12.15 12.62 -23.22
N THR A 152 10.87 12.47 -23.52
CA THR A 152 9.78 12.62 -22.56
C THR A 152 9.24 11.26 -22.16
N MET A 153 8.90 11.11 -20.87
CA MET A 153 8.34 9.86 -20.35
C MET A 153 6.85 10.01 -20.02
N ASP A 154 6.00 9.24 -20.71
CA ASP A 154 4.54 9.25 -20.47
C ASP A 154 4.13 8.73 -19.08
N LYS A 155 5.02 7.98 -18.40
CA LYS A 155 4.72 7.40 -17.08
C LYS A 155 4.60 8.44 -15.95
N ILE A 156 5.17 9.64 -16.12
CA ILE A 156 5.21 10.67 -15.08
C ILE A 156 3.87 11.37 -14.91
N SER A 157 3.17 11.67 -15.99
CA SER A 157 1.81 12.23 -15.91
C SER A 157 0.83 11.26 -15.24
N LYS A 158 1.09 9.95 -15.30
CA LYS A 158 0.30 8.94 -14.59
C LYS A 158 0.55 8.98 -13.09
N VAL A 159 1.80 9.11 -12.65
CA VAL A 159 2.14 9.11 -11.22
C VAL A 159 1.58 10.34 -10.51
N GLU A 160 1.56 11.50 -11.17
CA GLU A 160 0.93 12.72 -10.63
C GLU A 160 -0.56 12.50 -10.33
N ASN A 161 -1.30 11.89 -11.26
CA ASN A 161 -2.72 11.56 -11.04
C ASN A 161 -2.92 10.57 -9.88
N ILE A 162 -2.08 9.54 -9.79
CA ILE A 162 -2.14 8.55 -8.71
C ILE A 162 -1.84 9.22 -7.35
N TRP A 163 -0.85 10.11 -7.30
CA TRP A 163 -0.49 10.86 -6.10
C TRP A 163 -1.59 11.83 -5.66
N ASN A 164 -2.22 12.51 -6.61
CA ASN A 164 -3.37 13.39 -6.33
C ASN A 164 -4.56 12.59 -5.79
N ASN A 165 -4.84 11.41 -6.34
CA ASN A 165 -5.88 10.51 -5.82
C ASN A 165 -5.55 10.03 -4.40
N TYR A 166 -4.29 9.69 -4.13
CA TYR A 166 -3.83 9.33 -2.79
C TYR A 166 -4.00 10.49 -1.79
N SER A 167 -3.58 11.70 -2.15
CA SER A 167 -3.72 12.89 -1.31
C SER A 167 -5.19 13.16 -0.99
N SER A 168 -6.06 13.10 -2.00
CA SER A 168 -7.52 13.23 -1.80
C SER A 168 -8.09 12.13 -0.89
N ALA A 169 -7.63 10.88 -1.02
CA ALA A 169 -8.06 9.79 -0.15
C ALA A 169 -7.62 10.01 1.31
N MET A 170 -6.43 10.57 1.53
CA MET A 170 -5.94 10.94 2.86
C MET A 170 -6.76 12.09 3.46
N ASP A 171 -7.00 13.16 2.69
CA ASP A 171 -7.75 14.33 3.17
C ASP A 171 -9.20 13.99 3.53
N ASN A 172 -9.82 13.08 2.78
CA ASN A 172 -11.19 12.65 3.02
C ASN A 172 -11.32 11.57 4.11
N TYR A 173 -10.20 10.96 4.53
CA TYR A 173 -10.22 9.77 5.38
C TYR A 173 -10.96 9.99 6.71
N GLU A 174 -10.69 11.10 7.41
CA GLU A 174 -11.32 11.40 8.71
C GLU A 174 -12.85 11.53 8.58
N THR A 175 -13.30 12.19 7.51
CA THR A 175 -14.74 12.34 7.22
C THR A 175 -15.37 10.99 6.92
N SER A 176 -14.72 10.16 6.09
CA SER A 176 -15.19 8.81 5.77
C SER A 176 -15.27 7.91 7.00
N VAL A 177 -14.27 7.93 7.87
CA VAL A 177 -14.26 7.14 9.12
C VAL A 177 -15.34 7.64 10.08
N SER A 178 -15.52 8.95 10.22
CA SER A 178 -16.58 9.50 11.07
C SER A 178 -17.97 9.07 10.61
N HIS A 179 -18.25 9.13 9.31
CA HIS A 179 -19.52 8.62 8.76
C HIS A 179 -19.69 7.12 8.99
N GLN A 180 -18.61 6.36 8.80
CA GLN A 180 -18.66 4.91 8.98
C GLN A 180 -18.85 4.54 10.46
N MET A 181 -18.30 5.32 11.40
CA MET A 181 -18.47 5.15 12.83
C MET A 181 -19.95 5.30 13.25
N GLU A 182 -20.66 6.29 12.70
CA GLU A 182 -22.11 6.43 12.92
C GLU A 182 -22.90 5.26 12.33
N SER A 183 -22.50 4.75 11.18
CA SER A 183 -23.12 3.56 10.58
C SER A 183 -22.94 2.31 11.45
N VAL A 184 -21.73 2.09 12.00
CA VAL A 184 -21.46 0.98 12.94
C VAL A 184 -22.29 1.13 14.21
N LYS A 185 -22.41 2.35 14.74
CA LYS A 185 -23.25 2.65 15.91
C LYS A 185 -24.72 2.29 15.65
N ALA A 186 -25.27 2.67 14.50
CA ALA A 186 -26.65 2.35 14.12
C ALA A 186 -26.88 0.84 13.92
N ASN A 187 -25.90 0.14 13.33
CA ASN A 187 -25.95 -1.31 13.17
C ASN A 187 -25.92 -2.02 14.53
N LEU A 188 -25.03 -1.61 15.45
CA LEU A 188 -24.98 -2.16 16.80
C LEU A 188 -26.30 -1.97 17.54
N GLN A 189 -26.92 -0.79 17.46
CA GLN A 189 -28.24 -0.56 18.06
C GLN A 189 -29.30 -1.50 17.50
N THR A 190 -29.31 -1.71 16.17
CA THR A 190 -30.24 -2.65 15.52
C THR A 190 -30.01 -4.09 15.99
N GLN A 191 -28.76 -4.50 16.19
CA GLN A 191 -28.42 -5.82 16.72
C GLN A 191 -28.87 -5.99 18.18
N VAL A 192 -28.74 -4.96 19.02
CA VAL A 192 -29.24 -4.95 20.40
C VAL A 192 -30.76 -5.13 20.42
N ASP A 193 -31.48 -4.38 19.58
CA ASP A 193 -32.94 -4.48 19.48
C ASP A 193 -33.39 -5.87 19.01
N ASN A 194 -32.70 -6.44 18.02
CA ASN A 194 -32.98 -7.80 17.54
C ASN A 194 -32.69 -8.85 18.62
N MET A 195 -31.60 -8.71 19.37
CA MET A 195 -31.28 -9.63 20.46
C MET A 195 -32.30 -9.54 21.60
N ASN A 196 -32.80 -8.35 21.92
CA ASN A 196 -33.89 -8.19 22.87
C ASN A 196 -35.17 -8.93 22.43
N ARG A 197 -35.52 -8.88 21.13
CA ARG A 197 -36.62 -9.67 20.56
C ARG A 197 -36.36 -11.17 20.62
N GLU A 198 -35.14 -11.61 20.34
CA GLU A 198 -34.77 -13.04 20.44
C GLU A 198 -34.90 -13.55 21.87
N ILE A 199 -34.46 -12.76 22.86
CA ILE A 199 -34.63 -13.07 24.30
C ILE A 199 -36.12 -13.13 24.66
N GLU A 200 -36.95 -12.20 24.17
CA GLU A 200 -38.40 -12.22 24.38
C GLU A 200 -39.05 -13.50 23.79
N HIS A 201 -38.72 -13.83 22.54
CA HIS A 201 -39.20 -15.04 21.89
C HIS A 201 -38.70 -16.32 22.58
N PHE A 202 -37.46 -16.32 23.09
CA PHE A 202 -36.96 -17.41 23.92
C PHE A 202 -37.77 -17.54 25.21
N LYS A 203 -38.01 -16.44 25.93
CA LYS A 203 -38.83 -16.41 27.15
C LYS A 203 -40.23 -16.95 26.94
N ILE A 204 -40.90 -16.54 25.86
CA ILE A 204 -42.24 -17.02 25.50
C ILE A 204 -42.21 -18.54 25.27
N ARG A 205 -41.25 -19.02 24.46
CA ARG A 205 -41.09 -20.46 24.19
C ARG A 205 -40.76 -21.25 25.45
N TRP A 206 -39.88 -20.72 26.30
CA TRP A 206 -39.54 -21.33 27.58
C TRP A 206 -40.76 -21.45 28.49
N ASN A 207 -41.53 -20.37 28.67
CA ASN A 207 -42.74 -20.38 29.50
C ASN A 207 -43.84 -21.32 28.99
N GLN A 208 -43.94 -21.51 27.66
CA GLN A 208 -44.93 -22.40 27.05
C GLN A 208 -44.56 -23.88 27.19
N PHE A 209 -43.28 -24.22 27.05
CA PHE A 209 -42.82 -25.61 26.91
C PHE A 209 -41.99 -26.11 28.10
N LYS A 210 -41.75 -25.28 29.12
CA LYS A 210 -41.10 -25.75 30.35
C LYS A 210 -41.89 -26.92 30.94
N PRO A 211 -41.24 -28.05 31.28
CA PRO A 211 -41.93 -29.16 31.93
C PRO A 211 -42.57 -28.65 33.22
N ARG A 212 -43.89 -28.80 33.34
CA ARG A 212 -44.59 -28.44 34.58
C ARG A 212 -44.33 -29.51 35.63
N GLU A 213 -44.40 -29.12 36.91
CA GLU A 213 -44.14 -29.98 38.08
C GLU A 213 -44.94 -31.30 38.05
N ASP A 214 -46.15 -31.25 37.50
CA ASP A 214 -47.06 -32.37 37.25
C ASP A 214 -46.47 -33.48 36.34
N VAL A 215 -45.54 -33.16 35.44
CA VAL A 215 -44.86 -34.14 34.56
C VAL A 215 -43.68 -34.81 35.28
N ILE A 216 -43.11 -34.15 36.29
CA ILE A 216 -41.98 -34.63 37.09
C ILE A 216 -42.48 -35.56 38.20
N GLU A 217 -43.64 -35.26 38.81
CA GLU A 217 -44.28 -36.12 39.81
C GLU A 217 -44.78 -37.46 39.23
N GLU A 218 -45.15 -37.51 37.94
CA GLU A 218 -45.52 -38.74 37.23
C GLU A 218 -44.36 -39.41 36.48
N ALA A 219 -43.10 -39.08 36.80
CA ALA A 219 -41.91 -39.61 36.12
C ALA A 219 -41.83 -41.14 36.07
N ASN A 220 -42.41 -41.83 37.07
CA ASN A 220 -42.45 -43.30 37.12
C ASN A 220 -43.50 -43.94 36.18
N LYS A 221 -44.48 -43.18 35.66
CA LYS A 221 -45.55 -43.71 34.79
C LYS A 221 -45.28 -43.54 33.29
N PHE A 222 -44.45 -42.57 32.89
CA PHE A 222 -44.20 -42.26 31.46
C PHE A 222 -42.73 -41.87 31.17
N PRO A 223 -41.78 -42.83 31.19
CA PRO A 223 -40.36 -42.56 31.01
C PRO A 223 -40.00 -41.86 29.67
N ASP A 224 -40.75 -42.11 28.60
CA ASP A 224 -40.56 -41.45 27.30
C ASP A 224 -40.89 -39.95 27.30
N ARG A 225 -41.74 -39.48 28.22
CA ARG A 225 -42.06 -38.04 28.36
C ARG A 225 -40.95 -37.31 29.10
N VAL A 226 -40.34 -37.96 30.09
CA VAL A 226 -39.20 -37.44 30.85
C VAL A 226 -37.96 -37.33 29.94
N SER A 227 -37.69 -38.35 29.11
CA SER A 227 -36.54 -38.32 28.19
C SER A 227 -36.67 -37.21 27.13
N LYS A 228 -37.85 -37.02 26.55
CA LYS A 228 -38.13 -35.91 25.61
C LYS A 228 -38.03 -34.53 26.28
N GLY A 229 -38.48 -34.40 27.53
CA GLY A 229 -38.32 -33.18 28.31
C GLY A 229 -36.86 -32.85 28.59
N LEU A 230 -36.04 -33.86 28.92
CA LEU A 230 -34.59 -33.69 29.12
C LEU A 230 -33.85 -33.26 27.85
N ILE A 231 -34.18 -33.86 26.70
CA ILE A 231 -33.62 -33.45 25.40
C ILE A 231 -33.99 -32.00 25.09
N PHE A 232 -35.27 -31.64 25.28
CA PHE A 232 -35.74 -30.26 25.09
C PHE A 232 -35.01 -29.25 26.00
N ILE A 233 -34.84 -29.56 27.28
CA ILE A 233 -34.10 -28.69 28.22
C ILE A 233 -32.66 -28.51 27.73
N LYS A 234 -31.98 -29.60 27.33
CA LYS A 234 -30.60 -29.54 26.86
C LYS A 234 -30.45 -28.71 25.58
N GLU A 235 -31.39 -28.83 24.65
CA GLU A 235 -31.41 -27.98 23.43
C GLU A 235 -31.64 -26.50 23.78
N LYS A 236 -32.53 -26.21 24.73
CA LYS A 236 -32.78 -24.84 25.21
C LYS A 236 -31.60 -24.25 25.98
N GLU A 237 -30.87 -25.06 26.73
CA GLU A 237 -29.64 -24.66 27.40
C GLU A 237 -28.55 -24.28 26.39
N GLN A 238 -28.40 -25.05 25.31
CA GLN A 238 -27.48 -24.72 24.22
C GLN A 238 -27.88 -23.44 23.47
N GLU A 239 -29.17 -23.28 23.15
CA GLU A 239 -29.70 -22.06 22.52
C GLU A 239 -29.47 -20.83 23.41
N TRP A 240 -29.69 -20.98 24.72
CA TRP A 240 -29.46 -19.92 25.70
C TRP A 240 -27.99 -19.55 25.81
N ASN A 241 -27.09 -20.53 25.94
CA ASN A 241 -25.65 -20.28 26.02
C ASN A 241 -25.11 -19.55 24.78
N ALA A 242 -25.58 -19.92 23.58
CA ALA A 242 -25.22 -19.22 22.35
C ALA A 242 -25.75 -17.76 22.30
N LEU A 243 -26.94 -17.52 22.85
CA LEU A 243 -27.48 -16.16 23.02
C LEU A 243 -26.64 -15.35 24.01
N MET A 244 -26.14 -15.97 25.09
CA MET A 244 -25.28 -15.31 26.08
C MET A 244 -23.93 -14.90 25.48
N GLU A 245 -23.27 -15.78 24.74
CA GLU A 245 -21.99 -15.46 24.07
C GLU A 245 -22.15 -14.29 23.10
N ARG A 246 -23.24 -14.25 22.34
CA ARG A 246 -23.56 -13.11 21.46
C ARG A 246 -23.84 -11.83 22.24
N LYS A 247 -24.54 -11.93 23.38
CA LYS A 247 -24.80 -10.79 24.26
C LYS A 247 -23.51 -10.18 24.80
N GLU A 248 -22.61 -11.00 25.33
CA GLU A 248 -21.33 -10.53 25.87
C GLU A 248 -20.51 -9.81 24.81
N LYS A 249 -20.47 -10.35 23.59
CA LYS A 249 -19.80 -9.70 22.46
C LYS A 249 -20.43 -8.34 22.12
N LEU A 250 -21.76 -8.28 22.01
CA LEU A 250 -22.48 -7.04 21.74
C LEU A 250 -22.29 -5.99 22.83
N GLN A 251 -22.30 -6.39 24.11
CA GLN A 251 -22.03 -5.47 25.23
C GLN A 251 -20.61 -4.90 25.19
N LYS A 252 -19.62 -5.73 24.84
CA LYS A 252 -18.24 -5.27 24.68
C LYS A 252 -18.14 -4.25 23.53
N ASP A 253 -18.72 -4.56 22.38
CA ASP A 253 -18.67 -3.71 21.18
C ASP A 253 -19.45 -2.40 21.38
N SER A 254 -20.61 -2.45 22.03
CA SER A 254 -21.42 -1.28 22.38
C SER A 254 -20.80 -0.42 23.50
N GLY A 255 -20.02 -1.03 24.40
CA GLY A 255 -19.29 -0.33 25.46
C GLY A 255 -18.26 0.67 24.92
N HIS A 256 -17.72 0.43 23.72
CA HIS A 256 -16.82 1.37 23.03
C HIS A 256 -17.52 2.67 22.57
N PHE A 257 -18.85 2.68 22.50
CA PHE A 257 -19.64 3.82 22.01
C PHE A 257 -20.59 4.41 23.06
N GLU A 258 -20.49 3.96 24.31
CA GLU A 258 -21.42 4.32 25.40
C GLU A 258 -22.91 4.13 25.01
N LEU A 259 -23.18 3.12 24.17
CA LEU A 259 -24.53 2.80 23.73
C LEU A 259 -25.34 2.16 24.87
N ASN A 260 -26.61 2.55 24.99
CA ASN A 260 -27.51 1.94 25.96
C ASN A 260 -27.76 0.48 25.59
N THR A 261 -27.20 -0.44 26.37
CA THR A 261 -27.25 -1.90 26.18
C THR A 261 -27.93 -2.58 27.35
N GLU A 262 -29.14 -2.13 27.65
CA GLU A 262 -30.01 -2.78 28.62
C GLU A 262 -30.69 -4.02 28.00
N PHE A 263 -30.61 -5.14 28.72
CA PHE A 263 -31.28 -6.40 28.38
C PHE A 263 -32.24 -6.76 29.53
N PRO A 264 -33.37 -6.06 29.70
CA PRO A 264 -34.23 -6.20 30.88
C PRO A 264 -34.81 -7.62 31.07
N LEU A 265 -35.12 -8.31 29.97
CA LEU A 265 -35.67 -9.67 30.01
C LEU A 265 -34.64 -10.74 30.38
N TYR A 266 -33.34 -10.43 30.31
CA TYR A 266 -32.28 -11.33 30.75
C TYR A 266 -32.32 -11.55 32.27
N GLU A 267 -32.53 -10.49 33.05
CA GLU A 267 -32.55 -10.57 34.52
C GLU A 267 -33.73 -11.40 35.05
N GLU A 268 -34.79 -11.52 34.26
CA GLU A 268 -36.00 -12.27 34.62
C GLU A 268 -35.93 -13.76 34.25
N ILE A 269 -35.09 -14.16 33.29
CA ILE A 269 -34.93 -15.57 32.89
C ILE A 269 -33.87 -16.27 33.76
N ASN A 270 -32.93 -15.50 34.32
CA ASN A 270 -31.85 -16.00 35.17
C ASN A 270 -32.24 -16.09 36.67
N LYS A 271 -33.50 -15.78 37.00
CA LYS A 271 -34.11 -15.97 38.33
C LYS A 271 -34.98 -17.23 38.34
#